data_AF-A0A2D0N581-F1
#
_entry.id   AF-A0A2D0N581-F1
#
_cell.length_a   1.000
_cell.length_b   1.000
_cell.length_c   1.000
_cell.angle_alpha   90.00
_cell.angle_beta   90.00
_cell.angle_gamma   90.00
#
_symmetry.space_group_name_H-M   'P 1'
#
loop_
_entity.id
_entity.type
_entity.pdbx_description
1 polymer ?
#
loop_
_entity_poly.entity_id
_entity_poly.type
_entity_poly.pdbx_seq_one_letter_code
_entity_poly.pdbx_strand_id
1 'polypeptide(L)'
;MISRNEMKVDLTGQIILLLLGILLLIFSQSPFESANWGLGLVLAWQAASAAFFWRTYKYRQRGPVFWTLLIVFILIFFIDLSLLSAILLSVPVLAYLLITLRDTLRVYRRPRSFWDLGQ
;
A
#
# COMPACT_ATOMS: atom_id res chain seq x y z
N MET A 1 10.71 -1.70 16.92
CA MET A 1 11.48 -1.89 15.67
C MET A 1 10.63 -2.73 14.72
N ILE A 2 10.52 -2.41 13.42
CA ILE A 2 9.60 -3.15 12.54
C ILE A 2 10.01 -4.63 12.47
N SER A 3 9.06 -5.54 12.70
CA SER A 3 9.30 -6.98 12.67
C SER A 3 9.28 -7.54 11.25
N ARG A 4 9.92 -8.71 11.03
CA ARG A 4 9.86 -9.43 9.75
C ARG A 4 8.44 -9.85 9.40
N ASN A 5 7.68 -10.32 10.39
CA ASN A 5 6.31 -10.81 10.18
C ASN A 5 5.38 -9.69 9.69
N GLU A 6 5.48 -8.49 10.26
CA GLU A 6 4.63 -7.37 9.81
C GLU A 6 4.94 -6.92 8.40
N MET A 7 6.23 -6.85 8.01
CA MET A 7 6.59 -6.55 6.62
C MET A 7 6.09 -7.62 5.66
N LYS A 8 6.17 -8.89 6.07
CA LYS A 8 5.65 -10.01 5.29
C LYS A 8 4.13 -9.91 5.12
N VAL A 9 3.40 -9.67 6.20
CA VAL A 9 1.93 -9.51 6.18
C VAL A 9 1.52 -8.34 5.29
N ASP A 10 2.20 -7.19 5.41
CA ASP A 10 1.90 -6.01 4.58
C ASP A 10 2.14 -6.29 3.09
N LEU A 11 3.30 -6.85 2.75
CA LEU A 11 3.65 -7.18 1.36
C LEU A 11 2.72 -8.25 0.77
N THR A 12 2.43 -9.31 1.53
CA THR A 12 1.51 -10.37 1.09
C THR A 12 0.10 -9.82 0.92
N GLY A 13 -0.40 -9.00 1.85
CA GLY A 13 -1.70 -8.34 1.74
C GLY A 13 -1.81 -7.47 0.49
N GLN A 14 -0.79 -6.65 0.21
CA GLN A 14 -0.74 -5.83 -1.01
C GLN A 14 -0.77 -6.66 -2.29
N ILE A 15 0.01 -7.74 -2.37
CA ILE A 15 0.04 -8.62 -3.55
C ILE A 15 -1.32 -9.28 -3.75
N ILE A 16 -1.94 -9.80 -2.69
CA ILE A 16 -3.27 -10.43 -2.77
C ILE A 16 -4.31 -9.43 -3.27
N LEU A 17 -4.34 -8.22 -2.71
CA LEU A 17 -5.29 -7.18 -3.12
C LEU A 17 -5.06 -6.72 -4.56
N LEU A 18 -3.81 -6.59 -5.00
CA LEU A 18 -3.49 -6.28 -6.39
C LEU A 18 -3.97 -7.37 -7.34
N LEU A 19 -3.71 -8.64 -7.02
CA LEU A 19 -4.19 -9.78 -7.81
C LEU A 19 -5.72 -9.80 -7.86
N LEU A 20 -6.38 -9.55 -6.73
CA LEU A 20 -7.84 -9.46 -6.68
C LEU A 20 -8.37 -8.32 -7.55
N GLY A 21 -7.72 -7.14 -7.51
CA GLY A 21 -8.06 -6.01 -8.37
C GLY A 21 -7.90 -6.33 -9.86
N ILE A 22 -6.83 -7.04 -10.24
CA ILE A 22 -6.62 -7.52 -11.62
C ILE A 22 -7.71 -8.51 -12.03
N LEU A 23 -8.07 -9.46 -11.16
CA LEU A 23 -9.15 -10.41 -11.44
C LEU A 23 -10.49 -9.69 -11.63
N LEU A 24 -10.82 -8.73 -10.75
CA LEU A 24 -12.03 -7.91 -10.91
C LEU A 24 -12.03 -7.17 -12.25
N LEU A 25 -10.90 -6.65 -12.69
CA LEU A 25 -10.78 -5.99 -13.99
C LEU A 25 -11.03 -6.93 -15.17
N ILE A 26 -10.50 -8.15 -15.13
CA ILE A 26 -10.63 -9.14 -16.22
C ILE A 26 -12.07 -9.61 -16.37
N PHE A 27 -12.80 -9.81 -15.26
CA PHE A 27 -14.14 -10.39 -15.26
C PHE A 27 -15.28 -9.36 -15.21
N SER A 28 -14.98 -8.07 -15.20
CA SER A 28 -16.00 -7.03 -15.06
C SER A 28 -16.62 -6.60 -16.39
N GLN A 29 -17.92 -6.31 -16.34
CA GLN A 29 -18.65 -5.64 -17.42
C GLN A 29 -18.44 -4.12 -17.43
N SER A 30 -17.89 -3.55 -16.35
CA SER A 30 -17.58 -2.13 -16.17
C SER A 30 -16.12 -1.96 -15.73
N PRO A 31 -15.15 -1.96 -16.68
CA PRO A 31 -13.72 -1.97 -16.37
C PRO A 31 -13.28 -0.76 -15.55
N PHE A 32 -13.86 0.42 -15.79
CA PHE A 32 -13.50 1.65 -15.08
C PHE A 32 -13.92 1.61 -13.60
N GLU A 33 -15.16 1.19 -13.31
CA GLU A 33 -15.62 1.08 -11.93
C GLU A 33 -14.85 0.00 -11.18
N SER A 34 -14.56 -1.13 -11.83
CA SER A 34 -13.76 -2.20 -11.23
C SER A 34 -12.31 -1.80 -10.99
N ALA A 35 -11.70 -1.00 -11.88
CA ALA A 35 -10.40 -0.38 -11.63
C ALA A 35 -10.44 0.50 -10.38
N ASN A 36 -11.41 1.41 -10.31
CA ASN A 36 -11.53 2.35 -9.20
C ASN A 36 -11.73 1.62 -7.86
N TRP A 37 -12.60 0.61 -7.83
CA TRP A 37 -12.81 -0.21 -6.63
C TRP A 37 -11.59 -1.05 -6.25
N GLY A 38 -10.99 -1.76 -7.21
CA GLY A 38 -9.82 -2.60 -6.97
C GLY A 38 -8.62 -1.78 -6.46
N LEU A 39 -8.31 -0.69 -7.14
CA LEU A 39 -7.22 0.21 -6.74
C LEU A 39 -7.56 0.99 -5.47
N GLY A 40 -8.83 1.34 -5.25
CA GLY A 40 -9.30 1.98 -4.03
C GLY A 40 -9.11 1.11 -2.79
N LEU A 41 -9.39 -0.19 -2.89
CA LEU A 41 -9.12 -1.15 -1.81
C LEU A 41 -7.62 -1.28 -1.53
N VAL A 42 -6.79 -1.34 -2.58
CA VAL A 42 -5.33 -1.37 -2.43
C VAL A 42 -4.83 -0.08 -1.76
N LEU A 43 -5.29 1.09 -2.19
CA LEU A 43 -4.93 2.37 -1.57
C LEU A 43 -5.35 2.43 -0.10
N ALA A 44 -6.56 1.99 0.22
CA ALA A 44 -7.04 1.97 1.60
C ALA A 44 -6.15 1.09 2.49
N TRP A 45 -5.80 -0.11 2.00
CA TRP A 45 -4.85 -0.98 2.70
C TRP A 45 -3.49 -0.31 2.89
N GLN A 46 -2.93 0.27 1.83
CA GLN A 46 -1.62 0.91 1.86
C GLN A 46 -1.60 2.14 2.79
N ALA A 47 -2.69 2.92 2.82
CA ALA A 47 -2.83 4.05 3.74
C ALA A 47 -2.92 3.57 5.20
N ALA A 48 -3.72 2.53 5.47
CA ALA A 48 -3.82 1.93 6.81
C ALA A 48 -2.45 1.37 7.28
N SER A 49 -1.76 0.67 6.39
CA SER A 49 -0.41 0.15 6.61
C SER A 49 0.60 1.28 6.89
N ALA A 50 0.57 2.35 6.09
CA ALA A 50 1.44 3.51 6.28
C ALA A 50 1.21 4.17 7.64
N ALA A 51 -0.06 4.33 8.03
CA ALA A 51 -0.45 4.87 9.33
C ALA A 51 0.02 3.97 10.49
N PHE A 52 -0.14 2.66 10.35
CA PHE A 52 0.33 1.67 11.33
C PHE A 52 1.84 1.77 11.52
N PHE A 53 2.63 1.73 10.44
CA PHE A 53 4.10 1.85 10.54
C PHE A 53 4.56 3.22 11.04
N TRP A 54 3.86 4.29 10.66
CA TRP A 54 4.18 5.62 11.13
C TRP A 54 3.94 5.77 12.63
N ARG A 55 2.81 5.27 13.16
CA ARG A 55 2.45 5.40 14.58
C ARG A 55 3.17 4.39 15.47
N THR A 56 3.08 3.10 15.15
CA THR A 56 3.59 2.01 15.99
C THR A 56 5.12 1.99 16.01
N TYR A 57 5.75 2.23 14.85
CA TYR A 57 7.20 2.12 14.70
C TYR A 57 7.91 3.47 14.63
N LYS A 58 7.18 4.58 14.82
CA LYS A 58 7.69 5.96 14.66
C LYS A 58 8.45 6.15 13.35
N TYR A 59 8.05 5.42 12.30
CA TYR A 59 8.78 5.39 11.05
C TYR A 59 8.44 6.63 10.23
N ARG A 60 9.14 7.74 10.53
CA ARG A 60 8.84 9.10 10.02
C ARG A 60 8.73 9.18 8.50
N GLN A 61 9.45 8.32 7.77
CA GLN A 61 9.41 8.27 6.31
C GLN A 61 8.05 7.84 5.73
N ARG A 62 7.20 7.14 6.51
CA ARG A 62 5.85 6.72 6.08
C ARG A 62 4.77 7.78 6.33
N GLY A 63 5.07 8.83 7.10
CA GLY A 63 4.12 9.91 7.37
C GLY A 63 3.68 10.67 6.10
N PRO A 64 4.62 11.21 5.29
CA PRO A 64 4.27 11.85 4.02
C PRO A 64 3.52 10.91 3.08
N VAL A 65 3.94 9.64 3.04
CA VAL A 65 3.33 8.60 2.20
C VAL A 65 1.87 8.36 2.60
N PHE A 66 1.57 8.27 3.90
CA PHE A 66 0.21 8.17 4.41
C PHE A 66 -0.67 9.33 3.93
N TRP A 67 -0.20 10.57 4.08
CA TRP A 67 -0.96 11.74 3.66
C TRP A 67 -1.19 11.77 2.16
N THR A 68 -0.19 11.42 1.35
CA THR A 68 -0.35 11.32 -0.11
C THR A 68 -1.41 10.29 -0.47
N LEU A 69 -1.36 9.09 0.10
CA LEU A 69 -2.35 8.04 -0.18
C LEU A 69 -3.76 8.43 0.27
N LEU A 70 -3.89 9.12 1.41
CA LEU A 70 -5.17 9.61 1.91
C LEU A 70 -5.77 10.69 1.02
N ILE A 71 -4.96 11.66 0.58
CA ILE A 71 -5.40 12.72 -0.34
C ILE A 71 -5.87 12.10 -1.65
N VAL A 72 -5.06 11.21 -2.23
CA VAL A 72 -5.41 10.50 -3.47
C VAL A 72 -6.73 9.75 -3.31
N PHE A 73 -6.89 8.99 -2.22
CA PHE A 73 -8.13 8.28 -1.92
C PHE A 73 -9.35 9.24 -1.89
N ILE A 74 -9.24 10.37 -1.19
CA ILE A 74 -10.32 11.36 -1.11
C ILE A 74 -10.64 11.94 -2.49
N LEU A 75 -9.61 12.34 -3.25
CA LEU A 75 -9.79 12.94 -4.57
C LEU A 75 -10.55 12.01 -5.53
N ILE A 76 -10.44 10.70 -5.39
CA ILE A 76 -11.03 9.76 -6.36
C ILE A 76 -12.45 9.37 -6.01
N PHE A 77 -12.75 9.20 -4.72
CA PHE A 77 -14.09 8.79 -4.29
C PHE A 77 -15.06 9.97 -4.12
N PHE A 78 -14.53 11.18 -3.90
CA PHE A 78 -15.35 12.35 -3.61
C PHE A 78 -15.27 13.46 -4.66
N ILE A 79 -14.35 13.36 -5.63
CA ILE A 79 -14.24 14.30 -6.74
C ILE A 79 -14.30 13.50 -8.04
N ASP A 80 -15.18 13.90 -8.96
CA ASP A 80 -15.32 13.23 -10.25
C ASP A 80 -14.10 13.53 -11.13
N LEU A 81 -13.16 12.59 -11.12
CA LEU A 81 -11.90 12.62 -11.87
C LEU A 81 -11.79 11.40 -12.79
N SER A 82 -12.91 10.91 -13.33
CA SER A 82 -13.03 9.65 -14.08
C SER A 82 -11.89 9.33 -15.07
N LEU A 83 -11.29 10.32 -15.74
CA LEU A 83 -10.15 10.10 -16.66
C LEU A 83 -8.77 10.18 -15.97
N LEU A 84 -8.62 11.02 -14.94
CA LEU A 84 -7.39 11.19 -14.18
C LEU A 84 -7.25 10.14 -13.06
N SER A 85 -8.34 9.51 -12.64
CA SER A 85 -8.38 8.60 -11.50
C SER A 85 -7.45 7.42 -11.71
N ALA A 86 -7.39 6.84 -12.91
CA ALA A 86 -6.54 5.68 -13.19
C ALA A 86 -5.04 5.98 -13.02
N ILE A 87 -4.56 7.14 -13.48
CA ILE A 87 -3.16 7.57 -13.31
C ILE A 87 -2.89 7.95 -11.85
N LEU A 88 -3.82 8.71 -11.24
CA LEU A 88 -3.73 9.12 -9.84
C LEU A 88 -3.78 7.93 -8.88
N LEU A 89 -4.41 6.81 -9.25
CA LEU A 89 -4.45 5.57 -8.47
C LEU A 89 -3.17 4.75 -8.63
N SER A 90 -2.75 4.53 -9.87
CA SER A 90 -1.70 3.57 -10.18
C SER A 90 -0.32 4.03 -9.70
N VAL A 91 0.00 5.32 -9.81
CA VAL A 91 1.32 5.85 -9.43
C VAL A 91 1.59 5.72 -7.92
N PRO A 92 0.71 6.18 -7.01
CA PRO A 92 0.92 6.03 -5.57
C PRO A 92 0.91 4.56 -5.12
N VAL A 93 0.06 3.74 -5.74
CA VAL A 93 -0.01 2.30 -5.45
C VAL A 93 1.33 1.61 -5.75
N LEU A 94 1.89 1.87 -6.93
CA LEU A 94 3.19 1.32 -7.33
C LEU A 94 4.32 1.88 -6.48
N ALA A 95 4.31 3.18 -6.20
CA ALA A 95 5.31 3.81 -5.34
C ALA A 95 5.33 3.18 -3.94
N TYR A 96 4.16 2.96 -3.33
CA TYR A 96 4.06 2.32 -2.03
C TYR A 96 4.56 0.88 -2.03
N LEU A 97 4.24 0.12 -3.08
CA LEU A 97 4.71 -1.25 -3.25
C LEU A 97 6.24 -1.30 -3.31
N LEU A 98 6.87 -0.40 -4.07
CA LEU A 98 8.33 -0.31 -4.18
C LEU A 98 8.99 0.07 -2.84
N ILE A 99 8.40 1.01 -2.09
CA ILE A 99 8.89 1.37 -0.75
C ILE A 99 8.77 0.16 0.18
N THR A 100 7.64 -0.55 0.15
CA THR A 100 7.42 -1.74 0.98
C THR A 100 8.38 -2.88 0.63
N LEU A 101 8.65 -3.11 -0.66
CA LEU A 101 9.64 -4.08 -1.10
C LEU A 101 11.05 -3.71 -0.61
N ARG A 102 11.45 -2.46 -0.79
CA ARG A 102 12.76 -1.95 -0.32
C ARG A 102 12.92 -2.13 1.18
N ASP A 103 11.89 -1.79 1.95
CA ASP A 103 11.92 -1.89 3.40
C ASP A 103 11.92 -3.35 3.86
N THR A 104 11.16 -4.21 3.19
CA THR A 104 11.17 -5.67 3.43
C THR A 104 12.58 -6.23 3.20
N LEU A 105 13.21 -5.91 2.07
CA LEU A 105 14.59 -6.36 1.78
C LEU A 105 15.58 -5.86 2.84
N ARG A 106 15.47 -4.60 3.27
CA ARG A 106 16.32 -4.04 4.34
C ARG A 106 16.12 -4.76 5.67
N VAL A 107 14.87 -5.03 6.04
CA VAL A 107 14.51 -5.76 7.26
C VAL A 107 15.09 -7.17 7.16
N TYR A 108 14.89 -7.90 6.07
CA TYR A 108 15.39 -9.27 5.92
C TYR A 108 16.92 -9.39 5.92
N ARG A 109 17.65 -8.38 5.40
CA ARG A 109 19.12 -8.36 5.38
C ARG A 109 19.76 -8.05 6.74
N ARG A 110 19.00 -7.70 7.79
CA ARG A 110 19.61 -7.41 9.10
C ARG A 110 20.21 -8.68 9.75
N PRO A 111 21.36 -8.55 10.45
CA PRO A 111 21.99 -9.66 11.17
C PRO A 111 21.05 -10.32 12.17
N ARG A 112 21.28 -11.60 12.50
CA ARG A 112 20.40 -12.33 13.43
C ARG A 112 20.32 -11.68 14.82
N SER A 113 21.44 -11.13 15.30
CA SER A 113 21.53 -10.44 16.60
C SER A 113 20.61 -9.23 16.76
N PHE A 114 20.13 -8.64 15.65
CA PHE A 114 19.17 -7.54 15.72
C PHE A 114 17.75 -8.01 16.10
N TRP A 115 17.41 -9.28 15.88
CA TRP A 115 16.10 -9.83 16.25
C TRP A 115 16.04 -10.26 17.70
N ASP A 116 17.18 -10.66 18.26
CA ASP A 116 17.28 -11.13 19.65
C ASP A 116 17.17 -9.97 20.66
N LEU A 117 17.43 -8.73 20.25
CA LEU A 117 17.30 -7.52 21.06
C LEU A 117 15.87 -6.93 21.10
N GLY A 118 14.94 -7.53 20.35
CA GLY A 118 13.60 -6.99 20.13
C GLY A 118 12.45 -7.81 20.73
N GLN A 119 12.77 -8.85 21.51
CA GLN A 119 11.84 -9.57 22.39
C GLN A 119 11.96 -9.02 23.81
#